data_AF-A0AAW0WG75-F1
#
_entry.id   AF-A0AAW0WG75-F1
#
_cell.length_a   1.000
_cell.length_b   1.000
_cell.length_c   1.000
_cell.angle_alpha   90.00
_cell.angle_beta   90.00
_cell.angle_gamma   90.00
#
_symmetry.space_group_name_H-M   'P 1'
#
loop_
_entity.id
_entity.type
_entity.pdbx_description
1 polymer ?
#
loop_
_entity_poly.entity_id
_entity_poly.type
_entity_poly.pdbx_seq_one_letter_code
_entity_poly.pdbx_strand_id
1 'polypeptide(L)'
;MAKSLRSKWRRKCLRIKRVRYGKKELTRLMAVVEKAKSEVQIKDAAEVVKAMGKENAKSLDEEMQVTPSEESEAQATPASTSLRALLKKNVIPPRWMHQRKAKKMRRQQANKAKRIKK
;
A
#
# COMPACT_ATOMS: atom_id res chain seq x y z
N MET A 1 23.32 -16.04 -26.88
CA MET A 1 23.73 -15.25 -25.71
C MET A 1 22.91 -13.97 -25.61
N ALA A 2 22.24 -13.72 -24.49
CA ALA A 2 21.56 -12.44 -24.29
C ALA A 2 22.57 -11.31 -24.06
N LYS A 3 22.25 -10.09 -24.52
CA LYS A 3 23.10 -8.91 -24.26
C LYS A 3 22.96 -8.47 -22.80
N SER A 4 24.09 -8.21 -22.14
CA SER A 4 24.13 -7.62 -20.80
C SER A 4 23.32 -6.31 -20.71
N LEU A 5 22.72 -6.04 -19.55
CA LEU A 5 22.02 -4.78 -19.28
C LEU A 5 22.92 -3.56 -19.52
N ARG A 6 24.21 -3.70 -19.21
CA ARG A 6 25.21 -2.64 -19.39
C ARG A 6 25.80 -2.61 -20.79
N SER A 7 25.33 -3.44 -21.74
CA SER A 7 25.78 -3.35 -23.12
C SER A 7 25.51 -1.97 -23.71
N LYS A 8 26.48 -1.42 -24.46
CA LYS A 8 26.37 -0.11 -25.13
C LYS A 8 25.14 -0.06 -26.05
N TRP A 9 24.89 -1.16 -26.78
CA TRP A 9 23.73 -1.30 -27.67
C TRP A 9 22.40 -1.13 -26.92
N ARG A 10 22.21 -1.90 -25.83
CA ARG A 10 20.96 -1.86 -25.06
C ARG A 10 20.73 -0.51 -24.42
N ARG A 11 21.78 0.13 -23.90
CA ARG A 11 21.73 1.50 -23.36
C ARG A 11 21.36 2.53 -24.42
N LYS A 12 21.91 2.43 -25.63
CA LYS A 12 21.58 3.31 -26.77
C LYS A 12 20.10 3.21 -27.14
N CYS A 13 19.57 2.00 -27.32
CA CYS A 13 18.16 1.78 -27.62
C CYS A 13 17.24 2.31 -26.50
N LEU A 14 17.60 2.11 -25.23
CA LEU A 14 16.83 2.65 -24.10
C LEU A 14 16.80 4.18 -24.09
N ARG A 15 17.92 4.84 -24.40
CA ARG A 15 17.98 6.31 -24.50
C ARG A 15 17.04 6.82 -25.60
N ILE A 16 17.06 6.20 -26.77
CA ILE A 16 16.15 6.54 -27.88
C ILE A 16 14.69 6.38 -27.44
N LYS A 17 14.35 5.30 -26.74
CA LYS A 17 12.99 5.08 -26.21
C LYS A 17 12.60 6.14 -25.18
N ARG A 18 13.49 6.53 -24.26
CA ARG A 18 13.20 7.59 -23.29
C ARG A 18 12.89 8.93 -23.95
N VAL A 19 13.59 9.30 -25.03
CA VAL A 19 13.26 10.51 -25.80
C VAL A 19 11.90 10.37 -26.48
N ARG A 20 11.62 9.22 -27.09
CA ARG A 20 10.36 8.95 -27.81
C ARG A 20 9.14 8.96 -26.90
N TYR A 21 9.21 8.30 -25.75
CA TYR A 21 8.08 8.12 -24.84
C TYR A 21 8.05 9.17 -23.73
N GLY A 22 9.19 9.74 -23.33
CA GLY A 22 9.27 10.68 -22.22
C GLY A 22 8.37 11.89 -22.39
N LYS A 23 8.31 12.49 -23.59
CA LYS A 23 7.39 13.61 -23.86
C LYS A 23 5.92 13.19 -23.76
N LYS A 24 5.57 12.02 -24.31
CA LYS A 24 4.19 11.50 -24.35
C LYS A 24 3.68 11.05 -22.98
N GLU A 25 4.56 10.50 -22.16
CA GLU A 25 4.25 10.07 -20.80
C GLU A 25 4.16 11.28 -19.87
N LEU A 26 5.06 12.25 -20.01
CA LEU A 26 5.03 13.48 -19.21
C LEU A 26 3.72 14.26 -19.41
N THR A 27 3.26 14.44 -20.66
CA THR A 27 1.99 15.13 -20.90
C THR A 27 0.80 14.40 -20.28
N ARG A 28 0.76 13.07 -20.35
CA ARG A 28 -0.28 12.26 -19.69
C ARG A 28 -0.23 12.40 -18.18
N LEU A 29 0.96 12.36 -17.59
CA LEU A 29 1.13 12.51 -16.15
C LEU A 29 0.73 13.91 -15.67
N MET A 30 1.08 14.96 -16.42
CA MET A 30 0.64 16.33 -16.11
C MET A 30 -0.88 16.45 -16.17
N ALA A 31 -1.52 15.89 -17.20
CA ALA A 31 -2.97 15.89 -17.32
C ALA A 31 -3.66 15.15 -16.16
N VAL A 32 -3.07 14.05 -15.66
CA VAL A 32 -3.58 13.36 -14.45
C VAL A 32 -3.45 14.23 -13.21
N VAL A 33 -2.32 14.92 -13.04
CA VAL A 33 -2.09 15.83 -11.91
C VAL A 33 -3.07 17.02 -11.96
N GLU A 34 -3.31 17.58 -13.14
CA GLU A 34 -4.27 18.68 -13.33
C GLU A 34 -5.71 18.24 -13.01
N LYS A 35 -6.13 17.08 -13.50
CA LYS A 35 -7.44 16.48 -13.15
C LYS A 35 -7.58 16.24 -11.65
N ALA A 36 -6.55 15.71 -11.00
CA ALA A 36 -6.55 15.50 -9.56
C ALA A 36 -6.66 16.82 -8.77
N LYS A 37 -6.12 17.93 -9.30
CA LYS A 37 -6.28 19.26 -8.68
C LYS A 37 -7.69 19.80 -8.83
N SER A 38 -8.34 19.60 -9.98
CA SER A 38 -9.72 20.06 -10.21
C SER A 38 -10.77 19.21 -9.49
N GLU A 39 -10.54 17.89 -9.35
CA GLU A 39 -11.43 17.00 -8.60
C GLU A 39 -11.44 17.30 -7.09
N VAL A 40 -10.37 17.91 -6.56
CA VAL A 40 -10.34 18.39 -5.15
C VAL A 40 -11.12 19.70 -4.98
N GLN A 41 -11.44 20.42 -6.07
CA GLN A 41 -12.15 21.71 -6.01
C GLN A 41 -13.64 21.65 -6.39
N ILE A 42 -14.16 20.49 -6.81
CA ILE A 42 -15.60 20.32 -7.04
C ILE A 42 -16.04 19.03 -6.35
N LYS A 43 -16.42 19.19 -5.09
CA LYS A 43 -17.49 18.46 -4.39
C LYS A 43 -17.46 18.93 -2.94
N ASP A 44 -18.22 19.98 -2.65
CA ASP A 44 -18.76 20.13 -1.31
C ASP A 44 -19.38 18.78 -0.95
N ALA A 45 -18.76 18.09 0.02
CA ALA A 45 -19.07 16.72 0.39
C ALA A 45 -20.55 16.51 0.80
N ALA A 46 -21.30 17.59 0.99
CA ALA A 46 -22.72 17.61 1.30
C ALA A 46 -23.64 17.22 0.13
N GLU A 47 -23.31 17.56 -1.13
CA GLU A 47 -24.23 17.29 -2.27
C GLU A 47 -24.20 15.83 -2.75
N VAL A 48 -23.01 15.20 -2.76
CA VAL A 48 -22.87 13.80 -3.21
C VAL A 48 -23.50 12.81 -2.23
N VAL A 49 -23.50 13.11 -0.93
CA VAL A 49 -24.15 12.28 0.09
C VAL A 49 -25.69 12.36 -0.03
N LYS A 50 -26.24 13.53 -0.42
CA LYS A 50 -27.69 13.72 -0.56
C LYS A 50 -28.28 13.00 -1.79
N ALA A 51 -27.48 12.79 -2.84
CA ALA A 51 -27.88 12.04 -4.03
C ALA A 51 -27.81 10.52 -3.84
N MET A 52 -26.81 9.99 -3.11
CA MET A 52 -26.64 8.54 -2.91
C MET A 52 -27.57 7.92 -1.86
N GLY A 53 -28.16 8.73 -0.96
CA GLY A 53 -29.03 8.24 0.11
C GLY A 53 -30.43 7.74 -0.33
N LYS A 54 -30.80 7.87 -1.61
CA LYS A 54 -32.16 7.51 -2.09
C LYS A 54 -32.24 6.26 -2.97
N GLU A 55 -31.13 5.77 -3.52
CA GLU A 55 -31.21 4.72 -4.56
C GLU A 55 -30.68 3.33 -4.16
N ASN A 56 -29.92 3.18 -3.07
CA ASN A 56 -29.21 1.91 -2.80
C ASN A 56 -29.69 1.13 -1.56
N ALA A 57 -30.94 1.32 -1.11
CA ALA A 57 -31.44 0.67 0.09
C ALA A 57 -31.90 -0.81 -0.09
N LYS A 58 -31.59 -1.51 -1.19
CA LYS A 58 -32.23 -2.82 -1.48
C LYS A 58 -31.37 -3.95 -2.05
N SER A 59 -30.03 -3.90 -2.06
CA SER A 59 -29.27 -4.96 -2.77
C SER A 59 -27.92 -5.38 -2.17
N LEU A 60 -27.75 -5.39 -0.85
CA LEU A 60 -26.48 -5.82 -0.22
C LEU A 60 -26.65 -6.81 0.96
N ASP A 61 -27.72 -7.60 0.99
CA ASP A 61 -27.97 -8.54 2.09
C ASP A 61 -27.49 -9.98 1.87
N GLU A 62 -26.87 -10.36 0.73
CA GLU A 62 -26.63 -11.80 0.45
C GLU A 62 -25.19 -12.32 0.35
N GLU A 63 -24.13 -11.52 0.46
CA GLU A 63 -22.75 -12.07 0.47
C GLU A 63 -21.84 -11.45 1.52
N MET A 64 -22.13 -11.68 2.81
CA MET A 64 -21.09 -11.56 3.84
C MET A 64 -21.36 -12.47 5.04
N GLN A 65 -21.28 -13.79 4.84
CA GLN A 65 -21.06 -14.71 5.97
C GLN A 65 -19.57 -14.69 6.34
N VAL A 66 -19.22 -13.83 7.30
CA VAL A 66 -17.99 -13.98 8.09
C VAL A 66 -18.42 -14.21 9.54
N THR A 67 -18.06 -15.38 10.06
CA THR A 67 -18.32 -15.79 11.44
C THR A 67 -17.67 -14.82 12.45
N PRO A 68 -18.32 -14.50 13.57
CA PRO A 68 -17.76 -13.57 14.55
C PRO A 68 -16.77 -14.32 15.44
N SER A 69 -15.53 -13.82 15.53
CA SER A 69 -14.64 -14.15 16.64
C SER A 69 -14.64 -12.98 17.59
N GLU A 70 -14.93 -13.31 18.84
CA GLU A 70 -15.24 -12.44 19.97
C GLU A 70 -14.13 -11.43 20.31
N GLU A 71 -14.60 -10.27 20.77
CA GLU A 71 -14.04 -9.34 21.74
C GLU A 71 -12.51 -9.33 21.96
N SER A 72 -11.90 -8.24 21.52
CA SER A 72 -10.92 -7.58 22.40
C SER A 72 -11.02 -6.07 22.22
N GLU A 73 -11.54 -5.41 23.26
CA GLU A 73 -11.42 -3.98 23.47
C GLU A 73 -9.94 -3.59 23.45
N ALA A 74 -9.45 -3.16 22.29
CA ALA A 74 -8.15 -2.54 22.19
C ALA A 74 -8.31 -1.04 22.47
N GLN A 75 -8.17 -0.67 23.75
CA GLN A 75 -7.98 0.71 24.18
C GLN A 75 -7.05 1.46 23.20
N ALA A 76 -7.54 2.60 22.70
CA ALA A 76 -6.82 3.48 21.79
C ALA A 76 -5.60 4.11 22.49
N THR A 77 -4.45 3.46 22.41
CA THR A 77 -3.15 4.09 22.72
C THR A 77 -2.64 4.81 21.47
N PRO A 78 -1.99 5.98 21.60
CA PRO A 78 -1.55 6.76 20.45
C PRO A 78 -0.64 5.89 19.58
N ALA A 79 -1.08 5.64 18.35
CA ALA A 79 -0.36 4.85 17.37
C ALA A 79 0.99 5.54 17.12
N SER A 80 2.06 4.93 17.64
CA SER A 80 3.43 5.41 17.45
C SER A 80 3.68 5.69 15.96
N THR A 81 3.98 6.94 15.63
CA THR A 81 4.11 7.45 14.26
C THR A 81 5.35 6.91 13.51
N SER A 82 6.22 6.17 14.20
CA SER A 82 7.42 5.59 13.58
C SER A 82 7.15 4.20 13.00
N LEU A 83 7.57 3.99 11.75
CA LEU A 83 7.51 2.69 11.06
C LEU A 83 8.17 1.56 11.87
N ARG A 84 9.22 1.87 12.63
CA ARG A 84 9.92 0.89 13.48
C ARG A 84 9.05 0.42 14.65
N ALA A 85 8.21 1.28 15.19
CA ALA A 85 7.35 0.94 16.32
C ALA A 85 6.11 0.14 15.86
N LEU A 86 5.54 0.47 14.70
CA LEU A 86 4.51 -0.36 14.05
C LEU A 86 5.03 -1.77 13.72
N LEU A 87 6.28 -1.88 13.24
CA LEU A 87 6.91 -3.18 12.94
C LEU A 87 7.20 -4.02 14.20
N LYS A 88 7.29 -3.40 15.38
CA LYS A 88 7.46 -4.11 16.66
C LYS A 88 6.13 -4.60 17.24
N LYS A 89 5.03 -3.88 16.97
CA LYS A 89 3.68 -4.25 17.44
C LYS A 89 3.11 -5.43 16.66
N ASN A 90 3.39 -5.52 15.35
CA ASN A 90 2.90 -6.61 14.53
C ASN A 90 3.74 -7.89 14.75
N VAL A 91 3.09 -8.96 15.21
CA VAL A 91 3.71 -10.28 15.43
C VAL A 91 4.11 -10.95 14.09
N ILE A 92 3.50 -10.51 12.99
CA ILE A 92 3.68 -11.10 11.65
C ILE A 92 4.52 -10.15 10.78
N PRO A 93 5.65 -10.61 10.20
CA PRO A 93 6.45 -9.78 9.28
C PRO A 93 5.63 -9.45 8.02
N PRO A 94 5.76 -8.24 7.45
CA PRO A 94 5.03 -7.84 6.26
C PRO A 94 5.30 -8.75 5.06
N ARG A 95 4.29 -8.96 4.20
CA ARG A 95 4.38 -9.85 3.03
C ARG A 95 5.41 -9.41 1.99
N TRP A 96 5.71 -8.11 1.90
CA TRP A 96 6.75 -7.54 1.04
C TRP A 96 8.17 -7.67 1.62
N MET A 97 8.31 -8.13 2.87
CA MET A 97 9.61 -8.31 3.49
C MET A 97 10.29 -9.58 2.97
N HIS A 98 11.57 -9.47 2.61
CA HIS A 98 12.36 -10.61 2.15
C HIS A 98 12.41 -11.75 3.19
N GLN A 99 12.19 -13.00 2.75
CA GLN A 99 12.06 -14.19 3.62
C GLN A 99 13.22 -14.37 4.62
N ARG A 100 14.47 -14.14 4.19
CA ARG A 100 15.64 -14.19 5.10
C ARG A 100 15.55 -13.20 6.27
N LYS A 101 15.05 -11.98 6.04
CA LYS A 101 14.87 -10.97 7.09
C LYS A 101 13.74 -11.37 8.05
N ALA A 102 12.64 -11.89 7.50
CA ALA A 102 11.55 -12.44 8.31
C ALA A 102 12.01 -13.59 9.23
N LYS A 103 12.81 -14.54 8.71
CA LYS A 103 13.37 -15.64 9.50
C LYS A 103 14.32 -15.15 10.60
N LYS A 104 15.13 -14.11 10.34
CA LYS A 104 16.02 -13.49 11.34
C LYS A 104 15.22 -12.85 12.47
N MET A 105 14.18 -12.08 12.15
CA MET A 105 13.29 -11.45 13.14
C MET A 105 12.63 -12.49 14.05
N ARG A 106 12.07 -13.56 13.46
CA ARG A 106 11.46 -14.67 14.23
C ARG A 106 12.46 -15.34 15.18
N ARG A 107 13.70 -15.61 14.74
CA ARG A 107 14.76 -16.16 15.60
C ARG A 107 15.14 -15.22 16.74
N GLN A 108 15.24 -13.93 16.49
CA GLN A 108 15.56 -12.93 17.52
C GLN A 108 14.46 -12.84 18.59
N GLN A 109 13.19 -12.87 18.19
CA GLN A 109 12.05 -12.91 19.11
C GLN A 109 12.06 -14.18 19.97
N ALA A 110 12.28 -15.36 19.37
CA ALA A 110 12.38 -16.62 20.11
C ALA A 110 13.51 -16.60 21.14
N ASN A 111 14.68 -16.04 20.80
CA ASN A 111 15.80 -15.91 21.73
C ASN A 111 15.51 -14.90 22.85
N LYS A 112 14.81 -13.79 22.56
CA LYS A 112 14.39 -12.82 23.57
C LYS A 112 13.39 -13.43 24.55
N ALA A 113 12.41 -14.18 24.06
CA ALA A 113 11.44 -14.89 24.89
C ALA A 113 12.12 -15.91 25.83
N LYS A 114 13.12 -16.66 25.32
CA LYS A 114 13.94 -17.57 26.14
C LYS A 114 14.75 -16.85 27.21
N ARG A 115 15.26 -15.65 26.93
CA ARG A 115 16.01 -14.82 27.88
C ARG A 115 15.15 -14.19 28.98
N ILE A 116 13.87 -13.92 28.70
CA ILE A 116 12.94 -13.37 29.71
C ILE A 116 12.44 -14.47 30.66
N LYS A 117 12.41 -15.72 30.20
CA LYS A 117 12.04 -16.89 31.02
C LYS A 117 13.16 -17.43 31.92
N LYS A 118 14.35 -16.83 31.89
CA LYS A 118 15.52 -17.24 32.67
C LYS A 118 15.90 -16.11 33.60
#